data_AF-A0ABD5DG36-F1
#
_entry.id   AF-A0ABD5DG36-F1
#
_cell.length_a   1.000
_cell.length_b   1.000
_cell.length_c   1.000
_cell.angle_alpha   90.00
_cell.angle_beta   90.00
_cell.angle_gamma   90.00
#
_symmetry.space_group_name_H-M   'P 1'
#
loop_
_entity.id
_entity.type
_entity.pdbx_description
1 polymer ?
#
loop_
_entity_poly.entity_id
_entity_poly.type
_entity_poly.pdbx_seq_one_letter_code
_entity_poly.pdbx_strand_id
1 'polypeptide(L)' 'LKPDTAIRLRNGVRETVAQRDLRPGDVIEVAAGGRLPADGQLLSPFASFDESALTGESVPVERQAGERVAAGATSVDRLV' A
#
# COMPACT_ATOMS: atom_id res chain seq x y z
N LEU A 1 -8.67 -3.52 11.20
CA LEU A 1 -7.47 -3.02 11.91
C LEU A 1 -6.46 -2.53 10.87
N LYS A 2 -5.77 -1.40 11.15
CA LYS A 2 -4.63 -0.95 10.34
C LYS A 2 -3.39 -1.74 10.78
N PRO A 3 -2.46 -2.10 9.88
CA PRO A 3 -1.25 -2.81 10.27
C PRO A 3 -0.33 -1.89 11.09
N ASP A 4 0.17 -2.40 12.23
CA ASP A 4 1.06 -1.66 13.13
C ASP A 4 2.48 -1.51 12.57
N THR A 5 2.81 -2.30 11.55
CA THR A 5 4.13 -2.35 10.90
C THR A 5 4.00 -2.28 9.38
N ALA A 6 5.08 -1.87 8.72
CA ALA A 6 5.21 -1.81 7.28
C ALA A 6 6.59 -2.35 6.85
N ILE A 7 6.67 -2.87 5.63
CA ILE A 7 7.95 -3.23 5.01
C ILE A 7 8.41 -2.03 4.20
N ARG A 8 9.44 -1.33 4.70
CA ARG A 8 10.11 -0.25 3.98
C ARG A 8 11.27 -0.82 3.16
N LEU A 9 11.43 -0.34 1.93
CA LEU A 9 12.54 -0.65 1.05
C LEU A 9 13.53 0.51 1.08
N ARG A 10 14.75 0.27 1.57
CA ARG A 10 15.83 1.26 1.61
C ARG A 10 17.09 0.67 0.99
N ASN A 11 17.59 1.29 -0.08
CA ASN A 11 18.77 0.84 -0.81
C ASN A 11 18.70 -0.64 -1.25
N GLY A 12 17.49 -1.10 -1.64
CA GLY A 12 17.24 -2.48 -2.03
C GLY A 12 17.10 -3.48 -0.87
N VAL A 13 17.18 -3.02 0.39
CA VAL A 13 17.01 -3.84 1.58
C VAL A 13 15.62 -3.62 2.17
N ARG A 14 14.95 -4.73 2.50
CA ARG A 14 13.66 -4.74 3.19
C ARG A 14 13.87 -4.59 4.69
N GLU A 15 13.22 -3.63 5.30
CA GLU A 15 13.19 -3.44 6.75
C GLU A 15 11.76 -3.35 7.26
N THR A 16 11.45 -4.13 8.30
CA THR A 16 10.18 -3.99 9.02
C THR A 16 10.28 -2.81 9.97
N VAL A 17 9.42 -1.82 9.78
CA VAL A 17 9.36 -0.61 10.61
C VAL A 17 7.97 -0.43 11.19
N ALA A 18 7.86 0.26 12.32
CA ALA A 18 6.55 0.63 12.82
C ALA A 18 5.89 1.62 11.84
N GLN A 19 4.57 1.57 11.70
CA GLN A 19 3.82 2.48 10.83
C GLN A 19 4.14 3.96 11.12
N ARG A 20 4.36 4.30 12.40
CA ARG A 20 4.70 5.65 12.88
C ARG A 20 6.08 6.15 12.42
N ASP A 21 6.97 5.25 12.01
CA ASP A 21 8.33 5.57 11.59
C ASP A 21 8.46 5.79 10.07
N LEU A 22 7.35 5.61 9.34
CA LEU A 22 7.26 5.94 7.92
C LEU A 22 7.28 7.45 7.73
N ARG A 23 8.03 7.89 6.73
CA ARG A 23 8.17 9.30 6.35
C ARG A 23 7.76 9.50 4.89
N PRO A 24 7.26 10.69 4.51
CA PRO A 24 7.06 11.02 3.10
C PRO A 24 8.35 10.79 2.29
N GLY A 25 8.22 10.06 1.18
CA GLY A 25 9.35 9.66 0.33
C GLY A 25 9.93 8.28 0.64
N ASP A 26 9.53 7.63 1.74
CA ASP A 26 9.84 6.22 1.95
C ASP A 26 9.14 5.36 0.89
N VAL A 27 9.86 4.38 0.35
CA VAL A 27 9.30 3.34 -0.50
C VAL A 27 8.91 2.17 0.39
N ILE A 28 7.69 1.68 0.25
CA ILE A 28 7.18 0.53 1.00
C ILE A 28 6.73 -0.55 0.03
N GLU A 29 6.78 -1.80 0.48
CA GLU A 29 6.20 -2.94 -0.22
C GLU A 29 4.95 -3.42 0.53
N VAL A 30 3.87 -3.68 -0.19
CA VAL A 30 2.64 -4.25 0.36
C VAL A 30 2.34 -5.56 -0.36
N ALA A 31 2.29 -6.66 0.40
CA ALA A 31 1.98 -7.97 -0.15
C ALA A 31 0.56 -8.05 -0.74
N ALA A 32 0.32 -9.03 -1.61
CA ALA A 32 -1.03 -9.37 -2.06
C ALA A 32 -1.91 -9.74 -0.85
N GLY A 33 -3.13 -9.20 -0.79
CA GLY A 33 -4.02 -9.25 0.37
C GLY A 33 -3.60 -8.32 1.53
N GLY A 34 -2.48 -7.61 1.39
CA GLY A 34 -1.94 -6.69 2.38
C GLY A 34 -2.65 -5.33 2.35
N ARG A 35 -2.86 -4.76 3.53
CA ARG A 35 -3.47 -3.44 3.69
C ARG A 35 -2.41 -2.35 3.70
N LEU A 36 -2.67 -1.24 3.02
CA LEU A 36 -1.78 -0.10 2.97
C LEU A 36 -1.65 0.54 4.37
N PRO A 37 -0.42 0.69 4.89
CA PRO A 37 -0.17 1.29 6.20
C PRO A 37 -0.32 2.83 6.19
N ALA A 38 -0.17 3.48 5.04
CA ALA A 38 -0.24 4.95 4.90
C ALA A 38 -0.76 5.33 3.50
N ASP A 39 -1.14 6.59 3.34
CA ASP A 39 -1.43 7.16 2.01
C ASP A 39 -0.14 7.16 1.20
N GLY A 40 -0.23 6.78 -0.06
CA GLY A 40 0.93 6.62 -0.92
C GLY A 40 0.65 6.91 -2.38
N GLN A 41 1.70 6.86 -3.17
CA GLN A 41 1.64 6.89 -4.62
C GLN A 41 2.11 5.54 -5.15
N LEU A 42 1.35 4.95 -6.09
CA LEU A 42 1.72 3.66 -6.66
C LEU A 42 2.99 3.81 -7.52
N LEU A 43 4.03 3.04 -7.21
CA LEU A 43 5.25 2.99 -8.02
C LEU A 43 5.23 1.84 -9.03
N SER A 44 4.50 0.77 -8.73
CA SER A 44 4.28 -0.35 -9.64
C SER A 44 3.46 0.08 -10.88
N PRO A 45 3.70 -0.50 -12.08
CA PRO A 45 3.03 -0.06 -13.31
C PRO A 45 1.50 -0.07 -13.23
N PHE A 46 0.94 -1.11 -12.58
CA PHE A 46 -0.50 -1.24 -12.34
C PHE A 46 -0.75 -2.18 -11.15
N ALA A 47 -1.85 -1.95 -10.42
CA ALA A 47 -2.35 -2.83 -9.36
C ALA A 47 -3.83 -2.59 -9.08
N SER A 48 -4.49 -3.59 -8.50
CA SER A 48 -5.88 -3.51 -8.08
C SER A 48 -5.98 -3.40 -6.56
N PHE A 49 -6.77 -2.43 -6.09
CA PHE A 49 -6.97 -2.16 -4.68
C PHE A 49 -8.43 -2.32 -4.28
N ASP A 50 -8.67 -3.05 -3.21
CA ASP A 50 -9.96 -3.09 -2.54
C ASP A 50 -10.06 -1.88 -1.59
N GLU A 51 -10.86 -0.90 -2.01
CA GLU A 51 -11.19 0.31 -1.26
C GLU A 51 -12.52 0.19 -0.50
N SER A 52 -13.12 -1.01 -0.41
CA SER A 52 -14.41 -1.25 0.28
C SER A 52 -14.41 -0.77 1.74
N ALA A 53 -13.25 -0.83 2.40
CA ALA A 53 -13.09 -0.33 3.75
C ALA A 53 -13.21 1.21 3.87
N LEU A 54 -13.10 1.94 2.75
CA LEU A 54 -13.24 3.39 2.68
C LEU A 54 -14.57 3.80 2.04
N THR A 55 -14.97 3.16 0.93
CA THR A 55 -16.13 3.57 0.13
C THR A 55 -17.37 2.73 0.35
N GLY A 56 -17.23 1.51 0.89
CA GLY A 56 -18.30 0.51 0.97
C GLY A 56 -18.57 -0.25 -0.33
N GLU A 57 -17.81 0.02 -1.40
CA GLU A 57 -17.94 -0.69 -2.67
C GLU A 57 -16.93 -1.83 -2.75
N SER A 58 -17.41 -3.05 -2.99
CA SER A 58 -16.58 -4.27 -3.03
C SER A 58 -15.85 -4.49 -4.36
N VAL A 59 -15.96 -3.57 -5.32
CA VAL A 59 -15.32 -3.71 -6.63
C VAL A 59 -13.88 -3.19 -6.52
N PRO A 60 -12.86 -4.02 -6.81
CA PRO A 60 -11.48 -3.56 -6.83
C PRO A 60 -11.29 -2.42 -7.82
N VAL A 61 -10.59 -1.38 -7.40
CA VAL A 61 -10.24 -0.22 -8.22
C VAL A 61 -8.83 -0.43 -8.77
N GLU A 62 -8.71 -0.39 -10.10
CA GLU A 62 -7.41 -0.41 -10.76
C GLU A 62 -6.74 0.95 -10.64
N ARG A 63 -5.44 0.94 -10.31
CA ARG A 63 -4.59 2.12 -10.20
C ARG A 63 -3.35 1.93 -11.06
N GLN A 64 -2.90 3.01 -11.68
CA GLN A 64 -1.67 3.04 -12.47
C GLN A 64 -0.53 3.70 -11.70
N ALA A 65 0.71 3.47 -12.16
CA ALA A 65 1.89 4.14 -11.62
C ALA A 65 1.68 5.67 -11.60
N GLY A 66 1.97 6.28 -10.47
CA GLY A 66 1.78 7.71 -10.25
C GLY A 66 0.41 8.09 -9.66
N GLU A 67 -0.55 7.17 -9.59
CA GLU A 67 -1.82 7.44 -8.90
C GLU A 67 -1.70 7.36 -7.38
N ARG A 68 -2.55 8.11 -6.69
CA ARG A 68 -2.62 8.09 -5.22
C ARG A 68 -3.48 6.92 -4.76
N VAL A 69 -3.02 6.24 -3.72
CA VAL A 69 -3.76 5.14 -3.06
C VAL A 69 -3.90 5.49 -1.59
N ALA A 70 -5.11 5.36 -1.07
CA ALA A 70 -5.42 5.74 0.31
C ALA A 70 -4.98 4.66 1.31
N ALA A 71 -4.59 5.11 2.51
CA ALA A 71 -4.32 4.25 3.64
C ALA A 71 -5.53 3.37 3.94
N GLY A 72 -5.30 2.09 4.20
CA GLY A 72 -6.37 1.15 4.49
C GLY A 72 -6.98 0.46 3.26
N ALA A 73 -6.64 0.88 2.04
CA ALA A 73 -6.88 0.08 0.85
C ALA A 73 -6.12 -1.24 0.93
N THR A 74 -6.63 -2.30 0.31
CA THR A 74 -6.01 -3.63 0.35
C THR A 74 -5.54 -4.01 -1.06
N SER A 75 -4.27 -4.36 -1.24
CA SER A 75 -3.78 -4.89 -2.52
C SER A 75 -4.45 -6.24 -2.77
N VAL A 76 -5.06 -6.46 -3.93
CA VAL A 76 -5.90 -7.65 -4.16
C VAL A 76 -5.10 -8.81 -4.76
N ASP A 77 -4.23 -8.54 -5.72
CA ASP A 77 -3.69 -9.57 -6.62
C ASP A 77 -2.16 -9.69 -6.59
N ARG A 78 -1.43 -8.67 -6.11
CA ARG A 78 0.04 -8.63 -6.24
C ARG A 78 0.78 -7.91 -5.12
N LEU A 79 2.08 -8.15 -5.05
CA LEU A 79 3.03 -7.31 -4.32
C LEU A 79 3.15 -5.97 -5.04
N VAL A 80 2.96 -4.88 -4.32
CA VAL A 80 3.04 -3.50 -4.83
C VAL A 80 4.03 -2.65 -4.09
#